data_AF-A0AAD7XQ52-F1
#
_entry.id   AF-A0AAD7XQ52-F1
#
_cell.length_a   1.000
_cell.length_b   1.000
_cell.length_c   1.000
_cell.angle_alpha   90.00
_cell.angle_beta   90.00
_cell.angle_gamma   90.00
#
_symmetry.space_group_name_H-M   'P 1'
#
loop_
_entity.id
_entity.type
_entity.pdbx_description
1 polymer ?
#
loop_
_entity_poly.entity_id
_entity_poly.type
_entity_poly.pdbx_seq_one_letter_code
_entity_poly.pdbx_strand_id
1 'polypeptide(L)'
;MEAWRLGQTRRVRMRSDWEKVKASCMLRAVRAKFAQHDEAREELVATTGAIRAPPSTADWQVTNGLIIERIREEFRLTKGLYHATNATFRHLPKNR
;
A
#
# COMPACT_ATOMS: atom_id res chain seq x y z
N MET A 1 18.36 -5.47 -9.15
CA MET A 1 18.96 -6.23 -8.02
C MET A 1 20.11 -5.48 -7.32
N GLU A 2 20.70 -4.44 -7.92
CA GLU A 2 21.84 -3.73 -7.31
C GLU A 2 21.53 -3.10 -5.95
N ALA A 3 20.44 -2.32 -5.83
CA ALA A 3 20.05 -1.69 -4.57
C ALA A 3 19.80 -2.70 -3.44
N TRP A 4 19.24 -3.87 -3.75
CA TRP A 4 19.06 -4.94 -2.77
C TRP A 4 20.41 -5.48 -2.28
N ARG A 5 21.35 -5.74 -3.20
CA ARG A 5 22.70 -6.20 -2.87
C ARG A 5 23.44 -5.19 -2.00
N LEU A 6 23.37 -3.91 -2.36
CA LEU A 6 23.95 -2.83 -1.56
C LEU A 6 23.29 -2.75 -0.18
N GLY A 7 21.98 -2.93 -0.07
CA GLY A 7 21.27 -2.95 1.22
C GLY A 7 21.64 -4.12 2.14
N GLN A 8 22.21 -5.21 1.60
CA GLN A 8 22.70 -6.32 2.41
C GLN A 8 24.08 -6.04 3.04
N THR A 9 24.82 -5.05 2.53
CA THR A 9 26.14 -4.77 3.08
C THR A 9 26.05 -4.12 4.46
N ARG A 10 26.92 -4.55 5.38
CA ARG A 10 27.10 -3.91 6.68
C ARG A 10 28.28 -2.93 6.69
N ARG A 11 28.86 -2.63 5.51
CA ARG A 11 29.96 -1.67 5.34
C ARG A 11 29.57 -0.23 5.69
N VAL A 12 28.29 0.10 5.56
CA VAL A 12 27.74 1.39 5.94
C VAL A 12 26.85 1.19 7.17
N ARG A 13 27.00 2.07 8.16
CA ARG A 13 26.18 2.04 9.36
C ARG A 13 24.73 2.34 8.98
N MET A 14 23.84 1.40 9.30
CA MET A 14 22.40 1.60 9.19
C MET A 14 21.92 2.66 10.18
N ARG A 15 20.83 3.34 9.83
CA ARG A 15 20.14 4.26 10.75
C ARG A 15 19.79 3.52 12.06
N SER A 16 20.04 4.17 13.20
CA SER A 16 19.92 3.54 14.53
C SER A 16 18.51 3.10 14.89
N ASP A 17 17.49 3.69 14.28
CA ASP A 17 16.08 3.37 14.48
C ASP A 17 15.50 2.43 13.41
N TRP A 18 16.33 1.90 12.48
CA TRP A 18 15.86 1.25 11.26
C TRP A 18 14.79 0.17 11.50
N GLU A 19 15.00 -0.66 12.53
CA GLU A 19 14.05 -1.72 12.89
C GLU A 19 12.66 -1.20 13.26
N LYS A 20 12.57 0.00 13.86
CA LYS A 20 11.30 0.64 14.25
C LYS A 20 10.54 1.23 13.05
N VAL A 21 11.27 1.66 12.02
CA VAL A 21 10.75 2.52 10.95
C VAL A 21 10.62 1.81 9.60
N LYS A 22 11.31 0.68 9.38
CA LYS A 22 11.32 -0.06 8.11
C LYS A 22 9.91 -0.37 7.58
N ALA A 23 8.98 -0.74 8.46
CA ALA A 23 7.59 -1.02 8.09
C ALA A 23 6.87 0.23 7.57
N SER A 24 7.06 1.38 8.23
CA SER A 24 6.48 2.66 7.78
C SER A 24 7.07 3.14 6.45
N CYS A 25 8.38 2.93 6.25
CA CYS A 25 9.05 3.21 4.98
C CYS A 25 8.47 2.34 3.86
N MET A 26 8.30 1.04 4.10
CA MET A 26 7.71 0.11 3.14
C MET A 26 6.25 0.45 2.83
N LEU A 27 5.44 0.76 3.85
CA LEU A 27 4.06 1.21 3.68
C LEU A 27 3.97 2.41 2.72
N ARG A 28 4.81 3.43 2.91
CA ARG A 28 4.85 4.61 2.04
C ARG A 28 5.23 4.25 0.60
N ALA A 29 6.25 3.40 0.41
CA ALA A 29 6.70 2.98 -0.91
C ALA A 29 5.64 2.14 -1.65
N VAL A 30 5.03 1.17 -0.97
CA VAL A 30 3.98 0.33 -1.55
C VAL A 30 2.73 1.15 -1.86
N ARG A 31 2.35 2.09 -0.99
CA ARG A 31 1.23 3.01 -1.26
C ARG A 31 1.51 3.85 -2.51
N ALA A 32 2.70 4.42 -2.63
CA ALA A 32 3.10 5.18 -3.81
C ALA A 32 3.05 4.33 -5.09
N LYS A 33 3.53 3.09 -5.04
CA LYS A 33 3.46 2.14 -6.16
C LYS A 33 2.02 1.98 -6.68
N PHE A 34 1.06 1.66 -5.81
CA PHE A 34 -0.33 1.46 -6.23
C PHE A 34 -1.06 2.78 -6.53
N ALA A 35 -0.65 3.90 -5.94
CA ALA A 35 -1.20 5.21 -6.32
C ALA A 35 -0.80 5.60 -7.74
N GLN A 36 0.42 5.24 -8.18
CA GLN A 36 0.96 5.59 -9.50
C GLN A 36 0.47 4.67 -10.64
N HIS A 37 0.01 3.46 -10.33
CA HIS A 37 -0.35 2.44 -11.33
C HIS A 37 -1.79 1.99 -11.14
N ASP A 38 -2.69 2.53 -11.97
CA ASP A 38 -4.14 2.30 -11.86
C ASP A 38 -4.53 0.83 -12.01
N GLU A 39 -4.01 0.14 -13.02
CA GLU A 39 -4.28 -1.29 -13.27
C GLU A 39 -3.91 -2.16 -12.05
N ALA A 40 -2.71 -1.96 -11.50
CA ALA A 40 -2.26 -2.70 -10.32
C ALA A 40 -3.11 -2.39 -9.07
N ARG A 41 -3.59 -1.14 -8.94
CA ARG A 41 -4.49 -0.75 -7.85
C ARG A 41 -5.85 -1.42 -7.99
N GLU A 42 -6.39 -1.48 -9.20
CA GLU A 42 -7.66 -2.13 -9.48
C GLU A 42 -7.59 -3.63 -9.20
N GLU A 43 -6.52 -4.29 -9.65
CA GLU A 43 -6.25 -5.69 -9.32
C GLU A 43 -6.18 -5.90 -7.80
N LEU A 44 -5.42 -5.07 -7.08
CA LEU A 44 -5.32 -5.14 -5.62
C LEU A 44 -6.68 -5.01 -4.94
N VAL A 45 -7.47 -4.00 -5.32
CA VAL A 45 -8.80 -3.73 -4.76
C VAL A 45 -9.80 -4.85 -5.07
N ALA A 46 -9.62 -5.57 -6.17
CA ALA A 46 -10.45 -6.72 -6.53
C ALA A 46 -10.15 -7.98 -5.70
N THR A 47 -8.95 -8.12 -5.13
CA THR A 47 -8.59 -9.30 -4.32
C THR A 47 -9.42 -9.42 -3.04
N THR A 48 -9.66 -10.64 -2.57
CA THR A 48 -10.37 -10.92 -1.30
C THR A 48 -9.54 -11.78 -0.38
N GLY A 49 -9.84 -11.74 0.92
CA GLY A 49 -9.13 -12.54 1.93
C GLY A 49 -7.73 -12.02 2.24
N ALA A 50 -6.96 -12.88 2.92
CA ALA A 50 -5.61 -12.57 3.36
C ALA A 50 -4.61 -12.60 2.20
N ILE A 51 -3.67 -11.66 2.19
CA ILE A 51 -2.61 -11.54 1.18
C ILE A 51 -1.34 -12.17 1.72
N ARG A 52 -0.87 -13.20 1.02
CA ARG A 52 0.42 -13.83 1.31
C ARG A 52 1.48 -13.26 0.39
N ALA A 53 2.39 -12.44 0.94
CA ALA A 53 3.55 -11.97 0.20
C ALA A 53 4.51 -13.13 -0.13
N PRO A 54 5.43 -12.96 -1.10
CA PRO A 54 6.49 -13.94 -1.37
C PRO A 54 7.34 -14.24 -0.12
N PRO A 55 7.93 -15.44 -0.01
CA PRO A 55 8.85 -15.77 1.08
C PRO A 55 9.96 -14.71 1.22
N SER A 56 10.25 -14.34 2.47
CA SER A 56 11.25 -13.33 2.81
C SER A 56 11.91 -13.66 4.15
N THR A 57 12.92 -12.88 4.53
CA THR A 57 13.65 -13.10 5.79
C THR A 57 12.84 -12.62 7.00
N ALA A 58 12.99 -13.31 8.13
CA ALA A 58 12.28 -13.03 9.38
C ALA A 58 10.75 -12.89 9.15
N ASP A 59 10.09 -11.98 9.89
CA ASP A 59 8.64 -11.77 9.80
C ASP A 59 8.23 -10.89 8.59
N TRP A 60 9.13 -10.69 7.63
CA TRP A 60 8.88 -9.73 6.55
C TRP A 60 7.84 -10.21 5.56
N GLN A 61 7.68 -11.52 5.38
CA GLN A 61 6.57 -12.07 4.58
C GLN A 61 5.21 -11.64 5.17
N VAL A 62 5.05 -11.79 6.48
CA VAL A 62 3.81 -11.44 7.20
C VAL A 62 3.62 -9.92 7.19
N THR A 63 4.66 -9.17 7.56
CA THR A 63 4.60 -7.70 7.62
C THR A 63 4.23 -7.09 6.28
N ASN A 64 4.80 -7.60 5.18
CA ASN A 64 4.51 -7.10 3.85
C ASN A 64 3.10 -7.48 3.38
N GLY A 65 2.59 -8.67 3.75
CA GLY A 65 1.19 -9.05 3.54
C GLY A 65 0.22 -8.06 4.19
N LEU A 66 0.43 -7.77 5.48
CA LEU A 66 -0.39 -6.81 6.23
C LEU A 66 -0.32 -5.39 5.65
N ILE A 67 0.84 -4.95 5.18
CA ILE A 67 1.00 -3.64 4.51
C ILE A 67 0.14 -3.58 3.24
N ILE A 68 0.17 -4.63 2.42
CA ILE A 68 -0.59 -4.66 1.16
C ILE A 68 -2.10 -4.71 1.45
N GLU A 69 -2.54 -5.50 2.44
CA GLU A 69 -3.94 -5.53 2.89
C GLU A 69 -4.40 -4.16 3.40
N ARG A 70 -3.59 -3.50 4.22
CA ARG A 70 -3.90 -2.16 4.73
C ARG A 70 -4.11 -1.17 3.58
N ILE A 71 -3.22 -1.20 2.57
CA ILE A 71 -3.31 -0.33 1.41
C ILE A 71 -4.55 -0.65 0.55
N ARG A 72 -4.90 -1.94 0.39
CA ARG A 72 -6.14 -2.36 -0.28
C ARG A 72 -7.36 -1.68 0.35
N GLU A 73 -7.47 -1.74 1.67
CA GLU A 73 -8.61 -1.14 2.38
C GLU A 73 -8.60 0.38 2.32
N GLU A 74 -7.43 1.03 2.34
CA GLU A 74 -7.32 2.49 2.12
C GLU A 74 -7.90 2.91 0.76
N PHE A 75 -7.59 2.16 -0.31
CA PHE A 75 -8.13 2.46 -1.64
C PHE A 75 -9.62 2.12 -1.77
N ARG A 76 -10.10 1.06 -1.13
CA ARG A 76 -11.54 0.72 -1.08
C ARG A 76 -12.36 1.81 -0.40
N LEU A 77 -11.89 2.32 0.73
CA LEU A 77 -12.53 3.42 1.44
C LEU A 77 -12.54 4.71 0.60
N THR A 78 -11.42 5.02 -0.06
CA THR A 78 -11.34 6.20 -0.94
C THR A 78 -12.33 6.10 -2.10
N LYS A 79 -12.42 4.93 -2.75
CA LYS A 79 -13.38 4.67 -3.84
C LYS A 79 -14.82 4.76 -3.34
N GLY A 80 -15.11 4.17 -2.18
CA GLY A 80 -16.43 4.23 -1.54
C GLY A 80 -16.87 5.67 -1.22
N LEU A 81 -15.99 6.47 -0.62
CA LEU A 81 -16.26 7.89 -0.32
C LEU A 81 -16.49 8.71 -1.59
N TYR A 82 -15.71 8.48 -2.64
CA TYR A 82 -15.92 9.14 -3.93
C TYR A 82 -17.29 8.79 -4.54
N HIS A 83 -17.72 7.53 -4.45
CA HIS A 83 -19.04 7.14 -4.96
C HIS A 83 -20.19 7.68 -4.10
N ALA A 84 -20.06 7.67 -2.77
CA ALA A 84 -21.07 8.19 -1.85
C ALA A 84 -21.30 9.71 -2.02
N THR A 85 -20.23 10.49 -2.17
CA THR A 85 -20.29 11.94 -2.39
C THR A 85 -20.85 12.31 -3.76
N ASN A 86 -20.52 11.56 -4.81
CA ASN A 86 -21.08 11.81 -6.15
C ASN A 86 -22.55 11.38 -6.28
N ALA A 87 -23.00 10.36 -5.54
CA ALA A 87 -24.41 9.96 -5.51
C ALA A 87 -25.30 11.04 -4.87
N THR A 88 -24.80 11.72 -3.83
CA THR A 88 -25.50 12.83 -3.17
C THR A 88 -25.55 14.09 -4.04
N PHE A 89 -24.50 14.39 -4.81
CA PHE A 89 -24.47 15.58 -5.67
C PHE A 89 -25.39 15.48 -6.91
N ARG A 90 -25.67 14.28 -7.44
CA ARG A 90 -26.60 14.07 -8.57
C ARG A 90 -28.07 14.35 -8.25
N HIS A 91 -28.42 14.48 -6.97
CA HIS A 91 -29.80 14.73 -6.51
C HIS A 91 -30.07 16.21 -6.14
N LEU A 92 -29.14 17.13 -6.42
CA LEU A 92 -29.44 18.55 -6.27
C LEU A 92 -30.45 18.98 -7.34
N PRO A 93 -31.57 19.64 -6.97
CA PRO A 93 -32.51 20.16 -7.94
C PRO A 93 -31.77 21.14 -8.85
N LYS A 94 -31.89 20.94 -10.16
CA LYS A 94 -31.44 21.92 -11.14
C LYS A 94 -32.32 23.15 -10.95
N ASN A 95 -31.79 24.20 -10.31
CA ASN A 95 -32.47 25.49 -10.22
C ASN A 95 -32.81 25.95 -11.64
N ARG A 96 -34.11 26.15 -11.90
CA ARG A 96 -34.64 26.86 -13.07
C ARG A 96 -34.53 28.36 -12.86
#